data_AF-A0A067S3J0-F1
#
_entry.id   AF-A0A067S3J0-F1
#
_cell.length_a   1.000
_cell.length_b   1.000
_cell.length_c   1.000
_cell.angle_alpha   90.00
_cell.angle_beta   90.00
_cell.angle_gamma   90.00
#
_symmetry.space_group_name_H-M   'P 1'
#
loop_
_entity.id
_entity.type
_entity.pdbx_description
1 polymer ?
#
loop_
_entity_poly.entity_id
_entity_poly.type
_entity_poly.pdbx_seq_one_letter_code
_entity_poly.pdbx_strand_id
1 'polypeptide(L)'
;MEAFKRIAGFSSACMASWTPGLYNHYATELGKLHRSDPKLRRTFPSSIFSATTYNFGPRTTSFKHVDFANLPYGWCAVTALGSFDPKKGGHIILWDLHLVVEFPPGSVILLPSAIVAHSNTTISADERRYSFVQYSAGALFRWVENDFKKSVDFYASLSPERLLEVQAKNKRRWELGLSLFPTLKAPST
;
A
#
# COMPACT_ATOMS: atom_id res chain seq x y z
N MET A 1 10.90 -4.52 -18.99
CA MET A 1 9.67 -4.86 -18.23
C MET A 1 9.89 -6.02 -17.24
N GLU A 2 10.65 -7.06 -17.58
CA GLU A 2 10.85 -8.24 -16.70
C GLU A 2 11.42 -7.93 -15.30
N ALA A 3 12.33 -6.96 -15.18
CA ALA A 3 12.84 -6.54 -13.87
C ALA A 3 11.70 -6.05 -12.95
N PHE A 4 10.79 -5.22 -13.46
CA PHE A 4 9.67 -4.71 -12.68
C PHE A 4 8.61 -5.77 -12.38
N LYS A 5 8.38 -6.74 -13.29
CA LYS A 5 7.55 -7.92 -12.98
C LYS A 5 8.08 -8.71 -11.77
N ARG A 6 9.40 -8.88 -11.69
CA ARG A 6 10.06 -9.56 -10.56
C ARG A 6 9.95 -8.76 -9.27
N ILE A 7 10.21 -7.45 -9.30
CA ILE A 7 10.04 -6.57 -8.14
C ILE A 7 8.57 -6.60 -7.67
N ALA A 8 7.63 -6.52 -8.60
CA ALA A 8 6.20 -6.53 -8.31
C ALA A 8 5.73 -7.84 -7.65
N GLY A 9 6.18 -8.97 -8.18
CA GLY A 9 5.94 -10.29 -7.58
C GLY A 9 6.58 -10.43 -6.21
N PHE A 10 7.82 -9.96 -6.05
CA PHE A 10 8.55 -10.01 -4.78
C PHE A 10 7.82 -9.22 -3.68
N SER A 11 7.40 -7.99 -3.95
CA SER A 11 6.62 -7.19 -2.98
C SER A 11 5.33 -7.89 -2.55
N SER A 12 4.66 -8.55 -3.49
CA SER A 12 3.42 -9.30 -3.21
C SER A 12 3.69 -10.53 -2.35
N ALA A 13 4.79 -11.24 -2.62
CA ALA A 13 5.25 -12.36 -1.80
C ALA A 13 5.61 -11.92 -0.38
N CYS A 14 6.33 -10.79 -0.22
CA CYS A 14 6.60 -10.22 1.10
C CYS A 14 5.31 -9.94 1.90
N MET A 15 4.30 -9.35 1.25
CA MET A 15 3.01 -9.11 1.89
C MET A 15 2.32 -10.42 2.29
N ALA A 16 2.31 -11.42 1.40
CA ALA A 16 1.72 -12.74 1.69
C ALA A 16 2.41 -13.44 2.87
N SER A 17 3.74 -13.31 2.99
CA SER A 17 4.51 -13.92 4.09
C SER A 17 4.33 -13.20 5.43
N TRP A 18 4.35 -11.87 5.43
CA TRP A 18 4.34 -11.09 6.68
C TRP A 18 2.94 -10.71 7.16
N THR A 19 1.97 -10.54 6.26
CA THR A 19 0.59 -10.17 6.59
C THR A 19 -0.41 -10.97 5.74
N PRO A 20 -0.47 -12.30 5.90
CA PRO A 20 -1.31 -13.17 5.07
C PRO A 20 -2.80 -12.78 5.12
N GLY A 21 -3.28 -12.30 6.28
CA GLY A 21 -4.65 -11.79 6.42
C GLY A 21 -4.94 -10.61 5.50
N LEU A 22 -4.08 -9.59 5.50
CA LEU A 22 -4.23 -8.42 4.64
C LEU A 22 -4.04 -8.77 3.16
N TYR A 23 -3.09 -9.65 2.84
CA TYR A 23 -2.93 -10.16 1.47
C TYR A 23 -4.20 -10.85 0.97
N ASN A 24 -4.81 -11.73 1.77
CA ASN A 24 -6.04 -12.43 1.42
C ASN A 24 -7.23 -11.47 1.28
N HIS A 25 -7.29 -10.43 2.10
CA HIS A 25 -8.29 -9.36 1.95
C HIS A 25 -8.16 -8.67 0.59
N TYR A 26 -6.94 -8.29 0.19
CA TYR A 26 -6.68 -7.71 -1.14
C TYR A 26 -7.06 -8.69 -2.26
N ALA A 27 -6.63 -9.95 -2.17
CA ALA A 27 -6.89 -10.96 -3.19
C ALA A 27 -8.39 -11.20 -3.38
N THR A 28 -9.14 -11.18 -2.28
CA THR A 28 -10.60 -11.36 -2.27
C THR A 28 -11.30 -10.17 -2.89
N GLU A 29 -11.08 -8.96 -2.37
CA GLU A 29 -11.81 -7.77 -2.80
C GLU A 29 -11.42 -7.34 -4.22
N LEU A 30 -10.12 -7.28 -4.52
CA LEU A 30 -9.67 -6.95 -5.88
C LEU A 30 -9.98 -8.08 -6.87
N GLY A 31 -10.10 -9.32 -6.41
CA GLY A 31 -10.59 -10.45 -7.21
C GLY A 31 -12.05 -10.28 -7.63
N LYS A 32 -12.92 -9.82 -6.71
CA LYS A 32 -14.32 -9.47 -7.03
C LYS A 32 -14.38 -8.35 -8.07
N LEU A 33 -13.56 -7.31 -7.91
CA LEU A 33 -13.46 -6.22 -8.88
C LEU A 33 -13.12 -6.73 -10.30
N HIS A 34 -12.08 -7.55 -10.45
CA HIS A 34 -11.69 -8.08 -11.76
C HIS A 34 -12.74 -9.01 -12.38
N ARG A 35 -13.52 -9.74 -11.56
CA ARG A 35 -14.64 -10.56 -12.07
C ARG A 35 -15.83 -9.72 -12.52
N SER A 36 -16.06 -8.57 -11.87
CA SER A 36 -17.16 -7.67 -12.23
C SER A 36 -16.98 -6.99 -13.59
N ASP A 37 -15.73 -6.77 -14.01
CA ASP A 37 -15.41 -6.18 -15.32
C ASP A 37 -14.20 -6.88 -15.97
N PRO A 38 -14.44 -7.77 -16.96
CA PRO A 38 -13.40 -8.47 -17.70
C PRO A 38 -12.44 -7.56 -18.49
N LYS A 39 -12.75 -6.27 -18.65
CA LYS A 39 -11.87 -5.30 -19.34
C LYS A 39 -10.75 -4.82 -18.43
N LEU A 40 -10.88 -4.96 -17.11
CA LEU A 40 -9.83 -4.58 -16.17
C LEU A 40 -8.58 -5.44 -16.38
N ARG A 41 -7.42 -4.81 -16.24
CA ARG A 41 -6.11 -5.44 -16.39
C ARG A 41 -5.25 -5.08 -15.19
N ARG A 42 -4.58 -6.09 -14.61
CA ARG A 42 -3.55 -5.85 -13.61
C ARG A 42 -2.34 -5.24 -14.27
N THR A 43 -1.72 -4.26 -13.62
CA THR A 43 -0.45 -3.66 -14.06
C THR A 43 0.63 -4.74 -14.21
N PHE A 44 0.73 -5.63 -13.24
CA PHE A 44 1.55 -6.84 -13.30
C PHE A 44 0.71 -8.04 -12.85
N PRO A 45 0.65 -9.15 -13.60
CA PRO A 45 -0.10 -10.34 -13.20
C PRO A 45 0.32 -10.89 -11.82
N SER A 46 1.61 -10.73 -11.48
CA SER A 46 2.20 -11.15 -10.21
C SER A 46 1.99 -10.17 -9.05
N SER A 47 1.41 -8.99 -9.29
CA SER A 47 1.18 -8.00 -8.24
C SER A 47 -0.19 -8.15 -7.59
N ILE A 48 -0.22 -8.07 -6.26
CA ILE A 48 -1.44 -7.94 -5.46
C ILE A 48 -1.99 -6.51 -5.46
N PHE A 49 -1.16 -5.54 -5.86
CA PHE A 49 -1.51 -4.13 -5.91
C PHE A 49 -2.18 -3.76 -7.23
N SER A 50 -3.05 -2.76 -7.19
CA SER A 50 -3.83 -2.31 -8.36
C SER A 50 -3.12 -1.25 -9.20
N ALA A 51 -2.19 -0.49 -8.60
CA ALA A 51 -1.48 0.60 -9.25
C ALA A 51 0.02 0.57 -8.94
N THR A 52 0.79 1.25 -9.80
CA THR A 52 2.22 1.44 -9.60
C THR A 52 2.67 2.82 -10.07
N THR A 53 3.73 3.34 -9.45
CA THR A 53 4.38 4.59 -9.84
C THR A 53 5.88 4.39 -9.97
N TYR A 54 6.45 4.96 -11.03
CA TYR A 54 7.89 5.08 -11.22
C TYR A 54 8.29 6.51 -10.88
N ASN A 55 9.00 6.69 -9.76
CA ASN A 55 9.55 7.99 -9.42
C ASN A 55 10.96 8.08 -10.02
N PHE A 56 11.07 8.87 -11.09
CA PHE A 56 12.32 9.11 -11.79
C PHE A 56 13.15 10.21 -11.10
N GLY A 57 14.45 10.20 -11.39
CA GLY A 57 15.46 10.95 -10.66
C GLY A 57 15.99 12.17 -11.42
N PRO A 58 17.28 12.55 -11.23
CA PRO A 58 18.37 11.67 -10.81
C PRO A 58 18.45 11.42 -9.30
N ARG A 59 17.85 12.26 -8.45
CA ARG A 59 17.91 12.16 -6.98
C ARG A 59 16.50 12.32 -6.42
N THR A 60 15.66 11.32 -6.68
CA THR A 60 14.25 11.36 -6.29
C THR A 60 14.11 11.55 -4.79
N THR A 61 13.47 12.65 -4.38
CA THR A 61 13.08 12.90 -3.00
C THR A 61 11.59 13.16 -2.86
N SER A 62 11.07 13.03 -1.65
CA SER A 62 9.70 13.40 -1.33
C SER A 62 9.65 14.28 -0.09
N PHE A 63 8.73 15.24 -0.08
CA PHE A 63 8.36 15.94 1.14
C PHE A 63 7.56 15.01 2.07
N LYS A 64 7.42 15.39 3.34
CA LYS A 64 6.56 14.68 4.30
C LYS A 64 5.11 14.66 3.76
N HIS A 65 4.56 13.46 3.60
CA HIS A 65 3.19 13.27 3.12
C HIS A 65 2.59 11.96 3.62
N VAL A 66 1.29 11.80 3.39
CA VAL A 66 0.58 10.52 3.43
C VAL A 66 -0.05 10.27 2.06
N ASP A 67 -0.17 9.00 1.67
CA ASP A 67 -0.90 8.60 0.47
C ASP A 67 -2.40 8.47 0.80
N PHE A 68 -3.05 9.58 1.14
CA PHE A 68 -4.40 9.61 1.72
C PHE A 68 -5.48 8.87 0.89
N ALA A 69 -5.25 8.67 -0.41
CA ALA A 69 -6.17 7.96 -1.30
C ALA A 69 -6.07 6.42 -1.19
N ASN A 70 -4.98 5.89 -0.63
CA ASN A 70 -4.76 4.47 -0.43
C ASN A 70 -5.70 3.90 0.64
N LEU A 71 -5.83 2.57 0.68
CA LEU A 71 -6.57 1.91 1.75
C LEU A 71 -5.90 2.23 3.11
N PRO A 72 -6.62 2.78 4.11
CA PRO A 72 -6.00 3.27 5.36
C PRO A 72 -5.17 2.23 6.12
N TYR A 73 -5.70 1.01 6.26
CA TYR A 73 -5.00 -0.13 6.85
C TYR A 73 -4.29 -0.99 5.79
N GLY A 74 -4.30 -0.55 4.54
CA GLY A 74 -3.57 -1.20 3.48
C GLY A 74 -2.09 -0.90 3.54
N TRP A 75 -1.27 -1.75 2.94
CA TRP A 75 0.15 -1.45 2.74
C TRP A 75 0.38 -0.95 1.31
N CYS A 76 1.38 -0.09 1.13
CA CYS A 76 2.06 0.11 -0.15
C CYS A 76 3.43 -0.56 -0.08
N ALA A 77 3.99 -0.90 -1.24
CA ALA A 77 5.36 -1.37 -1.36
C ALA A 77 6.20 -0.31 -2.06
N VAL A 78 7.28 0.15 -1.42
CA VAL A 78 8.26 1.06 -2.02
C VAL A 78 9.55 0.29 -2.20
N THR A 79 10.10 0.29 -3.42
CA THR A 79 11.42 -0.26 -3.73
C THR A 79 12.38 0.88 -4.04
N ALA A 80 13.47 1.00 -3.28
CA ALA A 80 14.55 1.92 -3.61
C ALA A 80 15.37 1.38 -4.77
N LEU A 81 15.71 2.25 -5.72
CA LEU A 81 16.49 1.91 -6.91
C LEU A 81 17.59 2.96 -7.12
N GLY A 82 18.60 2.61 -7.92
CA GLY A 82 19.73 3.49 -8.23
C GLY A 82 21.03 3.03 -7.57
N SER A 83 21.95 3.97 -7.39
CA SER A 83 23.27 3.75 -6.82
C SER A 83 23.58 4.93 -5.90
N PHE A 84 23.52 4.67 -4.60
CA PHE A 84 23.78 5.62 -3.52
C PHE A 84 24.23 4.84 -2.28
N ASP A 85 24.93 5.50 -1.36
CA ASP A 85 25.36 4.98 -0.07
C ASP A 85 24.21 5.12 0.95
N PRO A 86 23.55 4.01 1.33
CA PRO A 86 22.40 4.06 2.23
C PRO A 86 22.77 4.33 3.69
N LYS A 87 24.05 4.48 4.03
CA LYS A 87 24.50 4.96 5.34
C LYS A 87 24.60 6.48 5.41
N LYS A 88 24.60 7.15 4.26
CA LYS A 88 24.76 8.61 4.15
C LYS A 88 23.49 9.34 3.72
N GLY A 89 22.59 8.68 3.01
CA GLY A 89 21.39 9.30 2.47
C GLY A 89 20.38 8.32 1.90
N GLY A 90 19.29 8.86 1.36
CA GLY A 90 18.21 8.06 0.77
C GLY A 90 17.39 7.24 1.77
N HIS A 91 17.58 7.47 3.08
CA HIS A 91 16.84 6.85 4.17
C HIS A 91 15.35 7.12 4.03
N ILE A 92 14.52 6.21 4.54
CA ILE A 92 13.08 6.46 4.69
C ILE A 92 12.80 6.96 6.10
N ILE A 93 12.01 8.02 6.20
CA ILE A 93 11.55 8.58 7.47
C ILE A 93 10.10 8.17 7.65
N LEU A 94 9.78 7.54 8.78
CA LEU A 94 8.43 7.20 9.21
C LEU A 94 8.10 8.10 10.42
N TRP A 95 7.52 9.26 10.13
CA TRP A 95 7.42 10.37 11.08
C TRP A 95 6.63 10.02 12.33
N ASP A 96 5.45 9.40 12.16
CA ASP A 96 4.57 9.07 13.29
C ASP A 96 5.11 7.94 14.17
N LEU A 97 6.08 7.17 13.64
CA LEU A 97 6.76 6.11 14.37
C LEU A 97 8.08 6.59 14.99
N HIS A 98 8.49 7.84 14.73
CA HIS A 98 9.80 8.38 15.12
C HIS A 98 10.99 7.53 14.64
N LEU A 99 10.88 6.95 13.44
CA LEU A 99 11.91 6.09 12.86
C LEU A 99 12.56 6.73 11.64
N VAL A 100 13.88 6.61 11.57
CA VAL A 100 14.70 6.84 10.37
C VAL A 100 15.39 5.53 10.05
N VAL A 101 15.12 4.99 8.86
CA VAL A 101 15.57 3.66 8.47
C VAL A 101 16.51 3.79 7.26
N GLU A 102 17.74 3.27 7.40
CA GLU A 102 18.63 3.07 6.27
C GLU A 102 17.91 2.22 5.22
N PHE A 103 17.81 2.72 3.98
CA PHE A 103 16.98 2.10 2.96
C PHE A 103 17.80 1.84 1.69
N PRO A 104 18.51 0.69 1.62
CA PRO A 104 19.44 0.37 0.54
C PRO A 104 18.81 0.30 -0.86
N PRO A 105 19.55 0.66 -1.93
CA PRO A 105 19.14 0.34 -3.28
C PRO A 105 18.87 -1.17 -3.43
N GLY A 106 17.77 -1.52 -4.10
CA GLY A 106 17.33 -2.91 -4.29
C GLY A 106 16.47 -3.46 -3.15
N SER A 107 16.33 -2.75 -2.03
CA SER A 107 15.46 -3.15 -0.93
C SER A 107 14.01 -2.69 -1.13
N VAL A 108 13.08 -3.39 -0.46
CA VAL A 108 11.65 -3.05 -0.43
C VAL A 108 11.21 -2.83 1.00
N ILE A 109 10.36 -1.83 1.21
CA ILE A 109 9.62 -1.64 2.45
C ILE A 109 8.13 -1.70 2.16
N LEU A 110 7.39 -2.41 3.02
CA LEU A 110 5.93 -2.36 3.04
C LEU A 110 5.49 -1.51 4.23
N LEU A 111 4.67 -0.50 3.98
CA LEU A 111 4.19 0.39 5.04
C LEU A 111 2.74 0.84 4.82
N PRO A 112 2.00 1.17 5.89
CA PRO A 112 0.65 1.72 5.79
C PRO A 112 0.68 3.20 5.40
N SER A 113 1.01 3.48 4.14
CA SER A 113 1.32 4.83 3.65
C SER A 113 0.17 5.84 3.69
N ALA A 114 -1.07 5.35 3.78
CA ALA A 114 -2.27 6.17 3.91
C ALA A 114 -2.39 6.86 5.28
N ILE A 115 -1.76 6.30 6.33
CA ILE A 115 -1.90 6.75 7.71
C ILE A 115 -0.58 7.05 8.41
N VAL A 116 0.55 6.54 7.89
CA VAL A 116 1.89 6.87 8.40
C VAL A 116 2.52 7.91 7.47
N ALA A 117 2.72 9.11 8.00
CA ALA A 117 3.43 10.18 7.33
C ALA A 117 4.88 9.78 7.08
N HIS A 118 5.32 9.89 5.83
CA HIS A 118 6.62 9.43 5.42
C HIS A 118 7.27 10.35 4.37
N SER A 119 8.59 10.23 4.27
CA SER A 119 9.42 10.91 3.28
C SER A 119 10.72 10.14 3.09
N ASN A 120 11.58 10.60 2.18
CA ASN A 120 12.96 10.09 2.12
C ASN A 120 13.97 11.23 2.14
N THR A 121 15.16 10.95 2.67
CA THR A 121 16.25 11.92 2.74
C THR A 121 16.91 12.11 1.38
N THR A 122 17.58 13.24 1.20
CA THR A 122 18.45 13.49 0.05
C THR A 122 19.61 12.49 0.00
N ILE A 123 20.22 12.40 -1.17
CA ILE A 123 21.48 11.68 -1.43
C ILE A 123 22.54 12.67 -1.94
N SER A 124 23.79 12.24 -2.04
CA SER A 124 24.88 13.09 -2.56
C SER A 124 24.65 13.51 -4.01
N ALA A 125 25.31 14.59 -4.44
CA ALA A 125 25.12 15.19 -5.75
C ALA A 125 25.58 14.28 -6.91
N ASP A 126 26.57 13.42 -6.67
CA ASP A 126 27.12 12.44 -7.61
C ASP A 126 26.36 11.11 -7.65
N GLU A 127 25.44 10.90 -6.70
CA GLU A 127 24.66 9.67 -6.57
C GLU A 127 23.34 9.70 -7.37
N ARG A 128 22.72 8.53 -7.53
CA ARG A 128 21.42 8.39 -8.19
C ARG A 128 20.42 7.59 -7.36
N ARG A 129 19.20 8.11 -7.24
CA ARG A 129 18.09 7.47 -6.56
C ARG A 129 16.80 7.58 -7.36
N TYR A 130 16.13 6.45 -7.49
CA TYR A 130 14.81 6.27 -8.06
C TYR A 130 13.96 5.45 -7.09
N SER A 131 12.65 5.38 -7.32
CA SER A 131 11.83 4.39 -6.62
C SER A 131 10.73 3.83 -7.49
N PHE A 132 10.38 2.59 -7.23
CA PHE A 132 9.23 1.93 -7.79
C PHE A 132 8.23 1.64 -6.67
N VAL A 133 7.00 2.13 -6.80
CA VAL A 133 5.98 2.05 -5.75
C VAL A 133 4.78 1.25 -6.26
N GLN A 134 4.21 0.41 -5.42
CA GLN A 134 2.97 -0.32 -5.70
C GLN A 134 1.96 -0.09 -4.59
N TYR A 135 0.71 0.17 -4.94
CA TYR A 135 -0.34 0.56 -3.99
C TYR A 135 -1.73 0.25 -4.52
N SER A 136 -2.73 0.37 -3.63
CA SER A 136 -4.14 0.25 -4.00
C SER A 136 -4.97 1.34 -3.34
N ALA A 137 -5.75 2.05 -4.17
CA ALA A 137 -6.67 3.07 -3.70
C ALA A 137 -7.77 2.45 -2.84
N GLY A 138 -8.07 3.07 -1.70
CA GLY A 138 -9.14 2.61 -0.79
C GLY A 138 -10.52 2.67 -1.44
N ALA A 139 -10.69 3.52 -2.46
CA ALA A 139 -11.92 3.62 -3.24
C ALA A 139 -12.28 2.32 -3.98
N LEU A 140 -11.28 1.52 -4.38
CA LEU A 140 -11.53 0.24 -5.05
C LEU A 140 -12.20 -0.77 -4.10
N PHE A 141 -11.75 -0.80 -2.85
CA PHE A 141 -12.34 -1.65 -1.81
C PHE A 141 -13.76 -1.19 -1.49
N ARG A 142 -13.96 0.13 -1.32
CA ARG A 142 -15.30 0.69 -1.09
C ARG A 142 -16.25 0.42 -2.26
N TRP A 143 -15.78 0.49 -3.50
CA TRP A 143 -16.58 0.16 -4.68
C TRP A 143 -17.11 -1.27 -4.61
N VAL A 144 -16.25 -2.23 -4.25
CA VAL A 144 -16.64 -3.62 -4.07
C VAL A 144 -17.57 -3.80 -2.87
N GLU A 145 -17.30 -3.14 -1.74
CA GLU A 145 -18.19 -3.17 -0.55
C GLU A 145 -19.57 -2.56 -0.81
N ASN A 146 -19.66 -1.64 -1.77
CA ASN A 146 -20.87 -0.93 -2.15
C ASN A 146 -21.61 -1.61 -3.34
N ASP A 147 -21.38 -2.90 -3.55
CA ASP A 147 -21.98 -3.68 -4.65
C ASP A 147 -21.76 -3.05 -6.03
N PHE A 148 -20.54 -2.54 -6.27
CA PHE A 148 -20.12 -1.90 -7.52
C PHE A 148 -20.93 -0.65 -7.88
N LYS A 149 -21.27 0.15 -6.86
CA LYS A 149 -21.94 1.45 -7.00
C LYS A 149 -21.08 2.57 -6.43
N LYS A 150 -21.28 3.79 -6.95
CA LYS A 150 -20.70 4.99 -6.32
C LYS A 150 -21.30 5.11 -4.92
N SER A 151 -20.54 5.66 -3.98
CA SER A 151 -21.02 5.80 -2.60
C SER A 151 -22.36 6.53 -2.52
N VAL A 152 -22.54 7.59 -3.31
CA VAL A 152 -23.80 8.36 -3.36
C VAL A 152 -24.99 7.48 -3.74
N ASP A 153 -24.83 6.64 -4.77
CA ASP A 153 -25.89 5.75 -5.26
C ASP A 153 -26.13 4.59 -4.30
N PHE A 154 -25.06 4.04 -3.70
CA PHE A 154 -25.15 2.99 -2.70
C PHE A 154 -25.95 3.43 -1.49
N TYR A 155 -25.56 4.54 -0.85
CA TYR A 155 -26.25 5.05 0.34
C TYR A 155 -27.69 5.47 0.05
N ALA A 156 -27.96 6.07 -1.10
CA ALA A 156 -29.33 6.40 -1.53
C ALA A 156 -30.22 5.15 -1.72
N SER A 157 -29.62 3.98 -2.00
CA SER A 157 -30.35 2.73 -2.19
C SER A 157 -30.63 1.93 -0.91
N LEU A 158 -30.13 2.36 0.26
CA LEU A 158 -30.27 1.62 1.52
C LEU A 158 -31.59 1.96 2.22
N SER A 159 -32.17 0.95 2.88
CA SER A 159 -33.22 1.19 3.89
C SER A 159 -32.62 1.88 5.13
N PRO A 160 -33.44 2.53 5.98
CA PRO A 160 -32.98 3.12 7.23
C PRO A 160 -32.23 2.14 8.14
N GLU A 161 -32.71 0.90 8.25
CA GLU A 161 -32.10 -0.16 9.06
C GLU A 161 -30.72 -0.52 8.51
N ARG A 162 -30.63 -0.73 7.18
CA ARG A 162 -29.37 -1.08 6.55
C ARG A 162 -28.35 0.06 6.60
N LEU A 163 -28.81 1.31 6.52
CA LEU A 163 -27.95 2.47 6.69
C LEU A 163 -27.30 2.50 8.08
N LEU A 164 -28.07 2.22 9.14
CA LEU A 164 -27.56 2.13 10.51
C LEU A 164 -26.50 1.02 10.65
N GLU A 165 -26.75 -0.15 10.06
CA GLU A 165 -25.78 -1.25 10.04
C GLU A 165 -24.47 -0.87 9.34
N VAL A 166 -24.55 -0.24 8.18
CA VAL A 166 -23.36 0.21 7.43
C VAL A 166 -22.60 1.28 8.21
N GLN A 167 -23.29 2.21 8.86
CA GLN A 167 -22.66 3.22 9.71
C GLN A 167 -21.95 2.59 10.92
N ALA A 168 -22.59 1.63 11.58
CA ALA A 168 -21.99 0.89 12.69
C ALA A 168 -20.74 0.10 12.23
N LYS A 169 -20.83 -0.59 11.08
CA LYS A 169 -19.68 -1.27 10.46
C LYS A 169 -18.55 -0.29 10.14
N ASN A 170 -18.86 0.87 9.55
CA ASN A 170 -17.88 1.89 9.20
C ASN A 170 -17.14 2.41 10.44
N LYS A 171 -17.84 2.62 11.56
CA LYS A 171 -17.24 3.06 12.84
C LYS A 171 -16.22 2.05 13.39
N ARG A 172 -16.42 0.76 13.12
CA ARG A 172 -15.52 -0.34 13.54
C ARG A 172 -14.54 -0.79 12.46
N ARG A 173 -14.48 -0.13 11.29
CA ARG A 173 -13.60 -0.53 10.18
C ARG A 173 -12.12 -0.57 10.58
N TRP A 174 -11.70 0.29 11.50
CA TRP A 174 -10.32 0.30 12.01
C TRP A 174 -9.97 -1.01 12.75
N GLU A 175 -10.93 -1.60 13.47
CA GLU A 175 -10.75 -2.88 14.19
C GLU A 175 -10.47 -4.01 13.20
N LEU A 176 -11.24 -4.08 12.11
CA LEU A 176 -10.98 -5.01 11.02
C LEU A 176 -9.58 -4.78 10.44
N GLY A 177 -9.23 -3.53 10.15
CA GLY A 177 -7.92 -3.17 9.61
C GLY A 177 -6.77 -3.67 10.47
N LEU A 178 -6.82 -3.42 11.78
CA LEU A 178 -5.81 -3.89 12.72
C LEU A 178 -5.79 -5.41 12.88
N SER A 179 -6.94 -6.08 12.83
CA SER A 179 -7.00 -7.55 12.93
C SER A 179 -6.30 -8.29 11.78
N LEU A 180 -6.05 -7.60 10.66
CA LEU A 180 -5.35 -8.16 9.50
C LEU A 180 -3.81 -8.06 9.63
N PHE A 181 -3.31 -7.29 10.60
CA PHE A 181 -1.88 -7.10 10.81
C PHE A 181 -1.31 -8.27 11.62
N PRO A 182 -0.04 -8.65 11.37
CA PRO A 182 0.60 -9.69 12.17
C PRO A 182 0.77 -9.22 13.62
N THR A 183 0.48 -10.10 14.57
CA THR A 183 0.91 -9.94 15.96
C THR A 183 2.25 -10.66 16.14
N LEU A 184 3.32 -9.92 16.41
CA LEU A 184 4.58 -10.52 16.83
C LEU A 184 4.40 -11.07 18.25
N LYS A 185 4.72 -12.35 18.48
CA LYS A 185 4.85 -12.85 19.84
C LYS A 185 6.00 -12.09 20.51
N ALA A 186 5.81 -11.65 21.75
CA ALA A 186 6.91 -11.12 22.53
C ALA A 186 8.06 -12.15 22.51
N PRO A 187 9.33 -11.73 22.38
CA PRO A 187 10.45 -12.64 22.58
C PRO A 187 10.24 -13.35 23.92
N SER A 188 10.35 -14.67 23.93
CA SER A 188 10.48 -15.40 25.20
C SER A 188 11.74 -14.85 25.87
N THR A 189 11.53 -14.08 26.94
CA THR A 189 12.59 -13.55 27.82
C THR A 189 13.37 -14.67 28.45
#